data_AF-A0A8C2JER7-F1
#
_entry.id   AF-A0A8C2JER7-F1
#
_cell.length_a   1.000
_cell.length_b   1.000
_cell.length_c   1.000
_cell.angle_alpha   90.00
_cell.angle_beta   90.00
_cell.angle_gamma   90.00
#
_symmetry.space_group_name_H-M   'P 1'
#
loop_
_entity.id
_entity.type
_entity.pdbx_description
1 polymer ?
#
loop_
_entity_poly.entity_id
_entity_poly.type
_entity_poly.pdbx_seq_one_letter_code
_entity_poly.pdbx_strand_id
1 'polypeptide(L)'
;MEIAYVYTKKRSEFGPQCNFSDHPAELHVDILPDTSLAERDLCNVTVQCAEEMSEHERFESESRGVKHVEGGGPKDLNPEDMEVTIHYRKKVKKDEHYQNTIMQIAGVSAINCQTSKLVSGVVLLATVFH
;
A
#
# COMPACT_ATOMS: atom_id res chain seq x y z
N MET A 1 -32.88 22.53 -24.32
CA MET A 1 -32.82 23.57 -23.27
C MET A 1 -31.35 23.81 -22.97
N GLU A 2 -30.86 25.02 -23.18
CA GLU A 2 -29.52 25.43 -22.74
C GLU A 2 -29.60 25.87 -21.28
N ILE A 3 -28.90 25.17 -20.39
CA ILE A 3 -28.83 25.53 -18.97
C ILE A 3 -27.75 26.59 -18.83
N ALA A 4 -28.15 27.87 -18.84
CA ALA A 4 -27.26 28.98 -18.55
C ALA A 4 -27.16 29.18 -17.03
N TYR A 5 -25.97 28.97 -16.47
CA TYR A 5 -25.70 29.21 -15.05
C TYR A 5 -25.47 30.71 -14.81
N VAL A 6 -26.45 31.39 -14.23
CA VAL A 6 -26.37 32.81 -13.89
C VAL A 6 -25.91 32.94 -12.44
N TYR A 7 -24.73 33.53 -12.22
CA TYR A 7 -24.25 33.83 -10.87
C TYR A 7 -25.15 34.88 -10.22
N THR A 8 -25.72 34.55 -9.06
CA THR A 8 -26.63 35.41 -8.29
C THR A 8 -25.91 36.47 -7.46
N LYS A 9 -24.59 36.33 -7.27
CA LYS A 9 -23.76 37.25 -6.48
C LYS A 9 -22.62 37.79 -7.32
N LYS A 10 -22.25 39.05 -7.08
CA LYS A 10 -21.05 39.63 -7.67
C LYS A 10 -19.82 38.98 -7.04
N ARG A 11 -18.77 38.74 -7.83
CA ARG A 11 -17.50 38.14 -7.36
C ARG A 11 -16.88 38.88 -6.16
N SER A 12 -17.14 40.18 -6.03
CA SER A 12 -16.71 41.03 -4.90
C SER A 12 -17.39 40.72 -3.57
N GLU A 13 -18.51 39.99 -3.57
CA GLU A 13 -19.24 39.57 -2.36
C GLU A 13 -18.81 38.18 -1.88
N PHE A 14 -17.92 37.52 -2.62
CA PHE A 14 -17.36 36.23 -2.25
C PHE A 14 -16.14 36.42 -1.36
N GLY A 15 -16.36 36.24 -0.06
CA GLY A 15 -15.30 36.17 0.94
C GLY A 15 -14.48 37.45 1.12
N PRO A 16 -13.71 37.54 2.20
CA PRO A 16 -12.74 38.61 2.36
C PRO A 16 -11.65 38.52 1.28
N GLN A 17 -11.21 39.66 0.75
CA GLN A 17 -10.08 39.71 -0.18
C GLN A 17 -8.81 39.24 0.54
N CYS A 18 -8.04 38.33 -0.07
CA CYS A 18 -6.71 38.01 0.44
C CYS A 18 -5.84 39.27 0.37
N ASN A 19 -5.37 39.74 1.54
CA ASN A 19 -4.44 40.85 1.63
C ASN A 19 -3.01 40.30 1.49
N PHE A 20 -2.37 40.51 0.35
CA PHE A 20 -1.01 40.01 0.05
C PHE A 20 0.10 40.91 0.61
N SER A 21 -0.10 41.48 1.80
CA SER A 21 0.95 42.19 2.53
C SER A 21 1.79 41.19 3.32
N ASP A 22 3.10 41.45 3.45
CA ASP A 22 3.98 40.74 4.39
C ASP A 22 3.57 41.05 5.83
N HIS A 23 2.50 40.41 6.29
CA HIS A 23 2.07 40.45 7.68
C HIS A 23 2.73 39.27 8.40
N PRO A 24 3.28 39.46 9.62
CA PRO A 24 3.71 38.33 10.42
C PRO A 24 2.55 37.36 10.61
N ALA A 25 2.84 36.05 10.63
CA ALA A 25 1.84 35.01 10.81
C ALA A 25 1.06 35.26 12.11
N GLU A 26 -0.22 35.62 11.96
CA GLU A 26 -1.12 35.93 13.06
C GLU A 26 -2.10 34.77 13.23
N LEU A 27 -2.16 34.19 14.42
CA LEU A 27 -3.08 33.09 14.72
C LEU A 27 -4.49 33.66 14.93
N HIS A 28 -5.31 33.64 13.87
CA HIS A 28 -6.67 34.17 13.96
C HIS A 28 -7.65 33.26 14.70
N VAL A 29 -7.41 31.94 14.70
CA VAL A 29 -8.27 30.96 15.38
C VAL A 29 -7.38 29.83 15.90
N ASP A 30 -7.51 29.53 17.19
CA ASP A 30 -6.95 28.32 17.81
C ASP A 30 -8.08 27.29 17.98
N ILE A 31 -8.07 26.26 17.13
CA ILE A 31 -9.04 25.17 17.21
C ILE A 31 -8.43 24.06 18.05
N LEU A 32 -8.81 24.02 19.33
CA LEU A 32 -8.38 22.95 20.22
C LEU A 32 -8.97 21.62 19.76
N PRO A 33 -8.18 20.52 19.79
CA PRO A 33 -8.67 19.20 19.43
C PRO A 33 -9.78 18.77 20.40
N ASP A 34 -10.90 18.30 19.84
CA ASP A 34 -12.00 17.74 20.62
C ASP A 34 -11.55 16.41 21.25
N THR A 35 -11.51 16.38 22.58
CA THR A 35 -11.06 15.21 23.36
C THR A 35 -11.92 13.97 23.12
N SER A 36 -13.17 14.14 22.66
CA SER A 36 -14.06 13.01 22.34
C SER A 36 -13.67 12.28 21.05
N LEU A 37 -12.89 12.92 20.17
CA LEU A 37 -12.40 12.34 18.92
C LEU A 37 -10.96 11.82 19.03
N ALA A 38 -10.28 12.07 20.16
CA ALA A 38 -8.89 11.66 20.39
C ALA A 38 -8.71 10.15 20.55
N GLU A 39 -9.78 9.42 20.90
CA GLU A 39 -9.76 7.95 21.01
C GLU A 39 -9.97 7.21 19.68
N ARG A 40 -10.17 7.95 18.58
CA ARG A 40 -10.28 7.35 17.25
C ARG A 40 -8.90 7.23 16.65
N ASP A 41 -8.45 5.99 16.39
CA ASP A 41 -7.26 5.72 15.59
C ASP A 41 -7.42 6.36 14.20
N LEU A 42 -6.87 7.56 14.02
CA LEU A 42 -6.86 8.30 12.75
C LEU A 42 -6.16 7.52 11.62
N CYS A 43 -5.35 6.52 11.99
CA CYS A 43 -4.66 5.65 11.04
C CYS A 43 -5.57 4.59 10.40
N ASN A 44 -6.76 4.32 10.96
CA ASN A 44 -7.65 3.27 10.45
C ASN A 44 -9.05 3.82 10.14
N VAL A 45 -9.09 4.90 9.37
CA VAL A 45 -10.33 5.42 8.82
C VAL A 45 -10.60 4.69 7.51
N THR A 46 -11.58 3.79 7.51
CA THR A 46 -12.11 3.23 6.28
C THR A 46 -12.89 4.32 5.56
N VAL A 47 -12.31 4.88 4.50
CA VAL A 47 -13.01 5.84 3.63
C VAL A 47 -13.96 5.04 2.74
N GLN A 48 -15.26 5.29 2.87
CA GLN A 48 -16.22 4.88 1.84
C GLN A 48 -15.94 5.73 0.59
N CYS A 49 -15.33 5.13 -0.41
CA CYS A 49 -15.15 5.75 -1.74
C CYS A 49 -16.38 5.52 -2.66
N ALA A 50 -17.47 4.98 -2.11
CA ALA A 50 -18.72 4.76 -2.84
C ALA A 50 -19.64 5.96 -2.60
N GLU A 51 -20.26 6.42 -3.67
CA GLU A 51 -21.31 7.44 -3.62
C GLU A 51 -22.53 6.90 -2.85
N GLU A 52 -23.26 7.77 -2.15
CA GLU A 52 -24.48 7.39 -1.43
C GLU A 52 -25.61 7.19 -2.45
N MET A 53 -26.00 5.93 -2.68
CA MET A 53 -26.94 5.54 -3.74
C MET A 53 -28.36 5.29 -3.21
N SER A 54 -29.37 5.56 -4.04
CA SER A 54 -30.78 5.29 -3.75
C SER A 54 -31.13 3.81 -3.96
N GLU A 55 -32.16 3.28 -3.27
CA GLU A 55 -32.59 1.87 -3.30
C GLU A 55 -32.85 1.29 -4.72
N HIS A 56 -33.03 2.14 -5.73
CA HIS A 56 -33.41 1.75 -7.08
C HIS A 56 -32.22 1.64 -8.06
N GLU A 57 -30.99 1.91 -7.60
CA GLU A 57 -29.80 1.89 -8.46
C GLU A 57 -29.02 0.58 -8.24
N ARG A 58 -28.88 -0.23 -9.30
CA ARG A 58 -28.10 -1.46 -9.26
C ARG A 58 -26.63 -1.16 -9.47
N PHE A 59 -25.82 -1.52 -8.49
CA PHE A 59 -24.37 -1.28 -8.46
C PHE A 59 -23.59 -2.52 -8.90
N GLU A 60 -22.74 -2.38 -9.92
CA GLU A 60 -21.77 -3.40 -10.32
C GLU A 60 -20.37 -2.96 -9.85
N SER A 61 -19.88 -3.54 -8.74
CA SER A 61 -18.51 -3.30 -8.26
C SER A 61 -17.55 -4.34 -8.82
N GLU A 62 -16.51 -3.89 -9.50
CA GLU A 62 -15.36 -4.73 -9.83
C GLU A 62 -14.20 -4.41 -8.88
N SER A 63 -13.74 -5.40 -8.12
CA SER A 63 -12.58 -5.26 -7.24
C SER A 63 -11.30 -5.24 -8.07
N ARG A 64 -10.82 -4.04 -8.42
CA ARG A 64 -9.52 -3.86 -9.08
C ARG A 64 -8.45 -3.52 -8.06
N GLY A 65 -7.58 -4.48 -7.77
CA GLY A 65 -6.38 -4.23 -6.97
C GLY A 65 -5.29 -3.55 -7.79
N VAL A 66 -4.74 -2.44 -7.31
CA VAL A 66 -3.52 -1.85 -7.87
C VAL A 66 -2.32 -2.63 -7.33
N LYS A 67 -1.65 -3.39 -8.20
CA LYS A 67 -0.38 -4.03 -7.83
C LYS A 67 0.73 -2.98 -7.90
N HIS A 68 1.16 -2.47 -6.75
CA HIS A 68 2.36 -1.65 -6.68
C HIS A 68 3.57 -2.52 -7.03
N VAL A 69 4.16 -2.32 -8.20
CA VAL A 69 5.35 -3.07 -8.67
C VAL A 69 6.64 -2.43 -8.15
N GLU A 70 6.56 -1.18 -7.70
CA GLU A 70 7.70 -0.34 -7.33
C GLU A 70 7.98 -0.43 -5.82
N GLY A 71 8.47 -1.57 -5.34
CA GLY A 71 8.77 -1.70 -3.93
C GLY A 71 9.68 -2.89 -3.61
N GLY A 72 10.64 -2.67 -2.72
CA GLY A 72 11.50 -3.71 -2.17
C GLY A 72 12.99 -3.56 -2.48
N GLY A 73 13.37 -2.61 -3.33
CA GLY A 73 14.76 -2.25 -3.56
C GLY A 73 15.34 -1.39 -2.43
N PRO A 74 16.64 -1.48 -2.13
CA PRO A 74 17.34 -0.50 -1.30
C PRO A 74 17.15 0.92 -1.84
N LYS A 75 16.98 1.91 -0.95
CA LYS A 75 16.67 3.30 -1.31
C LYS A 75 17.68 3.94 -2.28
N ASP A 76 18.93 3.48 -2.26
CA ASP A 76 20.03 4.04 -3.06
C ASP A 76 20.34 3.24 -4.34
N LEU A 77 19.52 2.23 -4.68
CA LEU A 77 19.73 1.42 -5.88
C LEU A 77 18.62 1.69 -6.90
N ASN A 78 19.01 2.26 -8.04
CA ASN A 78 18.12 2.40 -9.19
C ASN A 78 17.94 1.03 -9.87
N PRO A 79 16.72 0.47 -9.92
CA PRO A 79 16.47 -0.81 -10.61
C PRO A 79 16.59 -0.72 -12.14
N GLU A 80 16.52 0.47 -12.72
CA GLU A 80 16.69 0.68 -14.16
C GLU A 80 18.16 0.59 -14.60
N ASP A 81 19.08 0.80 -13.66
CA ASP A 81 20.51 0.63 -13.88
C ASP A 81 20.91 -0.84 -13.68
N MET A 82 21.03 -1.55 -14.80
CA MET A 82 21.41 -2.95 -14.81
C MET A 82 22.82 -3.20 -14.26
N GLU A 83 23.77 -2.30 -14.50
CA GLU A 83 25.16 -2.50 -14.09
C GLU A 83 25.30 -2.42 -12.58
N VAL A 84 24.69 -1.39 -11.99
CA VAL A 84 24.65 -1.19 -10.53
C VAL A 84 23.91 -2.33 -9.86
N THR A 85 22.78 -2.79 -10.44
CA THR A 85 22.02 -3.94 -9.92
C THR A 85 22.82 -5.23 -9.97
N ILE A 86 23.56 -5.49 -11.06
CA ILE A 86 24.41 -6.69 -11.19
C ILE A 86 25.57 -6.62 -10.19
N HIS A 87 26.21 -5.46 -10.03
CA HIS A 87 27.30 -5.27 -9.07
C HIS A 87 26.81 -5.51 -7.64
N TYR A 88 25.67 -4.94 -7.25
CA TYR A 88 25.06 -5.15 -5.95
C TYR A 88 24.75 -6.63 -5.69
N ARG A 89 24.13 -7.32 -6.66
CA ARG A 89 23.85 -8.76 -6.55
C ARG A 89 25.13 -9.59 -6.38
N LYS A 90 26.21 -9.25 -7.07
CA LYS A 90 27.51 -9.94 -6.93
C LYS A 90 28.13 -9.69 -5.56
N LYS A 91 28.02 -8.45 -5.05
CA LYS A 91 28.50 -8.08 -3.71
C LYS A 91 27.82 -8.94 -2.64
N VAL A 92 26.48 -8.93 -2.61
CA VAL A 92 25.69 -9.70 -1.63
C VAL A 92 25.97 -11.21 -1.70
N LYS A 93 26.09 -11.78 -2.91
CA LYS A 93 26.38 -13.21 -3.08
C LYS A 93 27.77 -13.64 -2.57
N LYS A 94 28.71 -12.70 -2.44
CA LYS A 94 30.05 -12.98 -1.91
C LYS A 94 30.09 -12.96 -0.37
N ASP A 95 29.07 -12.41 0.29
CA ASP A 95 29.04 -12.30 1.75
C ASP A 95 28.95 -13.70 2.39
N GLU A 96 29.82 -13.98 3.35
CA GLU A 96 29.87 -15.28 4.04
C GLU A 96 28.57 -15.61 4.75
N HIS A 97 27.94 -14.60 5.38
CA HIS A 97 26.65 -14.79 6.05
C HIS A 97 25.55 -15.20 5.07
N TYR A 98 25.54 -14.61 3.87
CA TYR A 98 24.60 -14.99 2.80
C TYR A 98 24.82 -16.45 2.39
N GLN A 99 26.07 -16.84 2.14
CA GLN A 99 26.41 -18.20 1.72
C GLN A 99 26.03 -19.24 2.79
N ASN A 100 26.39 -18.98 4.05
CA ASN A 100 26.10 -19.87 5.17
C ASN A 100 24.59 -20.04 5.36
N THR A 101 23.82 -18.95 5.30
CA THR A 101 22.36 -18.98 5.45
C THR A 101 21.70 -19.77 4.32
N ILE A 102 22.14 -19.57 3.07
CA ILE A 102 21.62 -20.32 1.92
C ILE A 102 21.92 -21.81 2.05
N MET A 103 23.13 -22.19 2.46
CA MET A 103 23.47 -23.61 2.67
C MET A 103 22.61 -24.25 3.78
N GLN A 104 22.39 -23.53 4.88
CA GLN A 104 21.52 -24.00 5.97
C GLN A 104 20.08 -24.20 5.49
N ILE A 105 19.50 -23.22 4.82
CA ILE A 105 18.13 -23.29 4.30
C ILE A 105 18.00 -24.39 3.22
N ALA A 106 19.00 -24.54 2.35
CA ALA A 106 19.03 -25.60 1.35
C ALA A 106 19.03 -27.00 1.98
N GLY A 107 19.76 -27.20 3.08
CA GLY A 107 19.73 -28.44 3.84
C GLY A 107 18.33 -28.74 4.41
N VAL A 108 17.71 -27.73 5.06
CA VAL A 108 16.36 -27.88 5.63
C VAL A 108 15.31 -28.13 4.55
N SER A 109 15.38 -27.43 3.41
CA SER A 109 14.42 -27.60 2.32
C SER A 109 14.56 -28.96 1.63
N ALA A 110 15.77 -29.50 1.51
CA ALA A 110 16.01 -30.85 0.99
C ALA A 110 15.41 -31.93 1.91
N ILE A 111 15.60 -31.80 3.23
CA ILE A 111 15.00 -32.72 4.22
C ILE A 111 13.47 -32.64 4.13
N ASN A 112 12.89 -31.44 4.11
CA ASN A 112 11.44 -31.25 3.98
C ASN A 112 10.87 -31.82 2.67
N CYS A 113 11.63 -31.76 1.58
CA CYS A 113 11.24 -32.36 0.31
C CYS A 113 11.26 -33.91 0.38
N GLN A 114 12.21 -34.49 1.11
CA GLN A 114 12.27 -35.95 1.28
C GLN A 114 11.17 -36.44 2.22
N THR A 115 10.92 -35.74 3.32
CA THR A 115 9.85 -36.09 4.27
C THR A 115 8.47 -35.95 3.64
N SER A 116 8.21 -34.92 2.84
CA SER A 116 6.93 -34.78 2.12
C SER A 116 6.70 -35.93 1.14
N LYS A 117 7.73 -36.34 0.39
CA LYS A 117 7.66 -37.50 -0.52
C LYS A 117 7.41 -38.81 0.22
N LEU A 118 8.08 -39.02 1.35
CA LEU A 118 7.88 -40.21 2.19
C LEU A 118 6.47 -40.26 2.77
N VAL A 119 5.97 -39.15 3.32
CA VAL A 119 4.60 -39.07 3.86
C VAL A 119 3.57 -39.33 2.77
N SER A 120 3.71 -38.71 1.59
CA SER A 120 2.82 -39.00 0.46
C SER A 120 2.88 -40.47 0.02
N GLY A 121 4.07 -41.08 0.00
CA GLY A 121 4.23 -42.50 -0.33
C GLY A 121 3.58 -43.45 0.67
N VAL A 122 3.71 -43.18 1.97
CA VAL A 122 3.08 -43.97 3.04
C VAL A 122 1.56 -43.83 3.01
N VAL A 123 1.03 -42.62 2.76
CA VAL A 123 -0.42 -42.41 2.59
C VAL A 123 -0.95 -43.17 1.37
N LEU A 124 -0.23 -43.14 0.24
CA LEU A 124 -0.63 -43.87 -0.96
C LEU A 124 -0.68 -45.39 -0.72
N LEU A 125 0.34 -45.94 -0.07
CA LEU A 125 0.39 -47.35 0.34
C LEU A 125 -0.77 -47.71 1.27
N ALA A 126 -1.08 -46.86 2.26
CA ALA A 126 -2.21 -47.09 3.17
C ALA A 126 -3.58 -47.08 2.46
N THR A 127 -3.75 -46.28 1.40
CA THR A 127 -5.01 -46.22 0.63
C THR A 127 -5.18 -47.34 -0.40
N VAL A 128 -4.09 -47.96 -0.88
CA VAL A 128 -4.15 -49.03 -1.89
C VAL A 128 -4.27 -50.42 -1.26
N PHE A 129 -3.81 -50.59 -0.02
CA PHE A 129 -3.85 -51.85 0.71
C PHE A 129 -5.06 -52.00 1.66
N HIS A 130 -6.10 -51.17 1.50
CA HIS A 130 -7.32 -51.21 2.27
C HIS A 130 -8.56 -51.25 1.38
#